data_AF-A0A1I4UXP3-F1
#
_entry.id   AF-A0A1I4UXP3-F1
#
_cell.length_a   1.000
_cell.length_b   1.000
_cell.length_c   1.000
_cell.angle_alpha   90.00
_cell.angle_beta   90.00
_cell.angle_gamma   90.00
#
_symmetry.space_group_name_H-M   'P 1'
#
loop_
_entity.id
_entity.type
_entity.pdbx_description
1 polymer ?
#
loop_
_entity_poly.entity_id
_entity_poly.type
_entity_poly.pdbx_seq_one_letter_code
_entity_poly.pdbx_strand_id
1 'polypeptide(L)'
;MIEYDGILFIGDPHVCARQPGHRIDDYRETVLNKLSFCLKIGHEKRLLPVILGDLFHLPRDNPNSLLVDLIRLFRPFRPWVLVGNHDKYEARFTPDVSLAVLQAAGAVRVISEAGPVDVVKIGGKKVMVGASPDWTPIPRQVEDPSNADVVIWLTHHNISFPDYEAGREEPREIPGVDIVVNGHIHTPKDPVYRGRTVWVNPGSIVRITRSPVTKRLSPCVLVWKPGPDRHDYFESIPIPVKPFDEVFQPLEDAPALGGDLRDFLFIRGLENIMIKKTAEGVGLKAFLEANLNRGDPVDEIIWDLYREVVEDGGGVVFSGG
;
A
#
# COMPACT_ATOMS: atom_id res chain seq x y z
N MET A 1 -24.34 -3.86 19.22
CA MET A 1 -23.59 -3.85 17.94
C MET A 1 -23.63 -2.44 17.41
N ILE A 2 -22.49 -1.89 16.99
CA ILE A 2 -22.45 -0.61 16.28
C ILE A 2 -23.00 -0.87 14.87
N GLU A 3 -23.96 -0.06 14.44
CA GLU A 3 -24.52 -0.09 13.08
C GLU A 3 -23.94 1.08 12.29
N TYR A 4 -23.41 0.78 11.10
CA TYR A 4 -22.83 1.79 10.21
C TYR A 4 -23.77 2.05 9.03
N ASP A 5 -23.65 3.22 8.41
CA ASP A 5 -24.45 3.58 7.23
C ASP A 5 -23.75 3.19 5.92
N GLY A 6 -22.45 2.85 6.00
CA GLY A 6 -21.60 2.45 4.88
C GLY A 6 -20.22 1.99 5.33
N ILE A 7 -19.34 1.73 4.36
CA ILE A 7 -17.92 1.43 4.58
C ILE A 7 -17.09 2.51 3.88
N LEU A 8 -16.09 3.03 4.58
CA LEU A 8 -15.11 3.97 4.05
C LEU A 8 -13.80 3.22 3.76
N PHE A 9 -13.50 3.03 2.49
CA PHE A 9 -12.27 2.44 2.01
C PHE A 9 -11.19 3.52 1.83
N ILE A 10 -10.12 3.38 2.58
CA ILE A 10 -8.96 4.26 2.61
C ILE A 10 -7.81 3.50 1.94
N GLY A 11 -7.36 3.99 0.79
CA GLY A 11 -6.23 3.39 0.08
C GLY A 11 -4.88 3.62 0.77
N ASP A 12 -3.91 2.80 0.38
CA ASP A 12 -2.53 2.67 0.86
C ASP A 12 -1.87 3.99 1.33
N PRO A 13 -1.90 4.28 2.65
CA PRO A 13 -1.40 5.54 3.20
C PRO A 13 0.12 5.71 3.13
N HIS A 14 0.88 4.62 3.14
CA HIS A 14 2.35 4.62 3.15
C HIS A 14 2.96 5.57 4.18
N VAL A 15 2.42 5.62 5.41
CA VAL A 15 2.91 6.51 6.46
C VAL A 15 4.41 6.29 6.68
N CYS A 16 5.18 7.38 6.67
CA CYS A 16 6.61 7.37 6.93
C CYS A 16 7.01 8.65 7.67
N ALA A 17 8.02 8.56 8.53
CA ALA A 17 8.56 9.72 9.23
C ALA A 17 9.50 10.57 8.36
N ARG A 18 10.08 9.98 7.31
CA ARG A 18 10.94 10.66 6.33
C ARG A 18 10.26 10.64 4.97
N GLN A 19 10.58 11.64 4.14
CA GLN A 19 10.06 11.74 2.79
C GLN A 19 10.46 10.51 1.95
N PRO A 20 9.50 9.74 1.39
CA PRO A 20 9.83 8.69 0.43
C PRO A 20 10.10 9.29 -0.95
N GLY A 21 11.07 8.72 -1.67
CA GLY A 21 11.39 9.10 -3.05
C GLY A 21 11.77 10.57 -3.21
N HIS A 22 11.04 11.29 -4.07
CA HIS A 22 11.31 12.69 -4.42
C HIS A 22 10.41 13.71 -3.71
N ARG A 23 9.73 13.29 -2.64
CA ARG A 23 8.86 14.18 -1.86
C ARG A 23 9.69 15.26 -1.16
N ILE A 24 9.21 16.51 -1.18
CA ILE A 24 9.90 17.66 -0.57
C ILE A 24 9.16 18.29 0.61
N ASP A 25 7.89 17.94 0.81
CA ASP A 25 7.07 18.43 1.93
C ASP A 25 7.29 17.63 3.22
N ASP A 26 6.67 18.05 4.32
CA ASP A 26 6.55 17.21 5.52
C ASP A 26 5.58 16.06 5.22
N TYR A 27 6.14 14.95 4.76
CA TYR A 27 5.38 13.77 4.36
C TYR A 27 4.57 13.19 5.52
N ARG A 28 5.17 13.14 6.72
CA ARG A 28 4.51 12.60 7.92
C ARG A 28 3.27 13.41 8.25
N GLU A 29 3.41 14.73 8.36
CA GLU A 29 2.30 15.61 8.68
C GLU A 29 1.21 15.53 7.60
N THR A 30 1.61 15.55 6.32
CA THR A 30 0.67 15.43 5.19
C THR A 30 -0.16 14.15 5.27
N VAL A 31 0.44 12.98 5.52
CA VAL A 31 -0.31 11.72 5.60
C VAL A 31 -1.16 11.64 6.86
N LEU A 32 -0.65 12.08 8.03
CA LEU A 32 -1.44 12.09 9.28
C LEU A 32 -2.67 12.99 9.17
N ASN A 33 -2.54 14.17 8.56
CA ASN A 33 -3.67 15.07 8.33
C ASN A 33 -4.73 14.46 7.40
N LYS A 34 -4.30 13.75 6.36
CA LYS A 34 -5.21 13.03 5.46
C LYS A 34 -5.92 11.87 6.14
N LEU A 35 -5.21 11.05 6.92
CA LEU A 35 -5.82 9.99 7.72
C LEU A 35 -6.84 10.57 8.72
N SER A 36 -6.49 11.68 9.39
CA SER A 36 -7.39 12.39 10.30
C SER A 36 -8.66 12.88 9.60
N PHE A 37 -8.52 13.47 8.41
CA PHE A 37 -9.65 13.87 7.57
C PHE A 37 -10.56 12.68 7.23
N CYS A 38 -9.98 11.57 6.75
CA CYS A 38 -10.74 10.37 6.37
C CYS A 38 -11.51 9.80 7.58
N LEU A 39 -10.85 9.66 8.73
CA LEU A 39 -11.47 9.10 9.93
C LEU A 39 -12.57 9.98 10.50
N LYS A 40 -12.39 11.31 10.48
CA LYS A 40 -13.43 12.26 10.89
C LYS A 40 -14.67 12.17 9.99
N ILE A 41 -14.47 12.14 8.67
CA ILE A 41 -15.59 11.95 7.72
C ILE A 41 -16.26 10.59 7.94
N GLY A 42 -15.48 9.53 8.14
CA GLY A 42 -16.01 8.22 8.46
C GLY A 42 -16.87 8.25 9.71
N HIS A 43 -16.43 8.92 10.76
CA HIS A 43 -17.20 9.09 11.99
C HIS A 43 -18.48 9.91 11.79
N GLU A 44 -18.38 11.08 11.16
CA GLU A 44 -19.50 11.99 10.90
C GLU A 44 -20.60 11.33 10.06
N LYS A 45 -20.21 10.54 9.06
CA LYS A 45 -21.12 9.81 8.17
C LYS A 45 -21.43 8.38 8.65
N ARG A 46 -21.01 8.02 9.87
CA ARG A 46 -21.19 6.67 10.45
C ARG A 46 -20.73 5.53 9.54
N LEU A 47 -19.58 5.68 8.89
CA LEU A 47 -18.97 4.69 8.02
C LEU A 47 -17.96 3.84 8.80
N LEU A 48 -17.88 2.55 8.49
CA LEU A 48 -16.83 1.66 9.00
C LEU A 48 -15.51 2.00 8.28
N PRO A 49 -14.47 2.50 8.96
CA PRO A 49 -13.20 2.82 8.30
C PRO A 49 -12.35 1.57 8.08
N VAL A 50 -11.97 1.33 6.83
CA VAL A 50 -11.13 0.20 6.39
C VAL A 50 -9.95 0.75 5.59
N ILE A 51 -8.73 0.56 6.11
CA ILE A 51 -7.47 0.83 5.42
C ILE A 51 -7.09 -0.42 4.62
N LEU A 52 -6.89 -0.25 3.31
CA LEU A 52 -6.74 -1.36 2.36
C LEU A 52 -5.31 -1.93 2.28
N GLY A 53 -4.49 -1.74 3.31
CA GLY A 53 -3.10 -2.17 3.37
C GLY A 53 -2.11 -1.05 3.15
N ASP A 54 -0.83 -1.41 3.24
CA ASP A 54 0.32 -0.50 3.19
C ASP A 54 0.11 0.75 4.05
N LEU A 55 -0.30 0.53 5.30
CA LEU A 55 -0.42 1.62 6.26
C LEU A 55 0.94 2.28 6.47
N PHE A 56 2.00 1.49 6.57
CA PHE A 56 3.37 1.98 6.69
C PHE A 56 4.11 1.87 5.36
N HIS A 57 5.01 2.82 5.09
CA HIS A 57 5.93 2.71 3.95
C HIS A 57 7.03 1.67 4.17
N LEU A 58 7.42 1.46 5.43
CA LEU A 58 8.39 0.44 5.84
C LEU A 58 7.81 -0.36 7.00
N PRO A 59 8.00 -1.69 7.02
CA PRO A 59 7.40 -2.54 8.04
C PRO A 59 8.02 -2.32 9.42
N ARG A 60 9.28 -1.89 9.49
CA ARG A 60 10.07 -1.72 10.71
C ARG A 60 10.77 -0.35 10.72
N ASP A 61 11.49 -0.06 11.80
CA ASP A 61 12.34 1.14 11.96
C ASP A 61 11.60 2.48 11.85
N ASN A 62 10.29 2.48 12.13
CA ASN A 62 9.52 3.70 12.27
C ASN A 62 9.77 4.31 13.65
N PRO A 63 9.96 5.63 13.78
CA PRO A 63 10.25 6.25 15.05
C PRO A 63 9.06 6.13 16.01
N ASN A 64 9.34 5.89 17.30
CA ASN A 64 8.31 5.74 18.34
C ASN A 64 7.31 6.89 18.36
N SER A 65 7.75 8.12 18.09
CA SER A 65 6.86 9.28 18.02
C SER A 65 5.75 9.11 16.98
N LEU A 66 6.06 8.49 15.83
CA LEU A 66 5.09 8.24 14.77
C LEU A 66 4.05 7.20 15.21
N LEU A 67 4.51 6.12 15.86
CA LEU A 67 3.63 5.09 16.40
C LEU A 67 2.68 5.68 17.45
N VAL A 68 3.20 6.53 18.36
CA VAL A 68 2.39 7.23 19.37
C VAL A 68 1.31 8.10 18.72
N ASP A 69 1.65 8.85 17.67
CA ASP A 69 0.68 9.70 16.97
C ASP A 69 -0.39 8.88 16.27
N LEU A 70 -0.03 7.78 15.60
CA LEU A 70 -0.99 6.86 14.99
C LEU A 70 -1.89 6.20 16.04
N ILE A 71 -1.34 5.77 17.18
CA ILE A 71 -2.14 5.20 18.28
C ILE A 71 -3.18 6.23 18.76
N ARG A 72 -2.77 7.48 18.99
CA ARG A 72 -3.68 8.56 19.41
C ARG A 72 -4.73 8.85 18.35
N LEU A 73 -4.33 8.91 17.09
CA LEU A 73 -5.21 9.19 15.97
C LEU A 73 -6.26 8.09 15.78
N PHE A 74 -5.86 6.82 15.89
CA PHE A 74 -6.71 5.68 15.56
C PHE A 74 -7.56 5.18 16.72
N ARG A 75 -7.11 5.30 17.97
CA ARG A 75 -7.82 4.77 19.14
C ARG A 75 -9.31 5.16 19.24
N PRO A 76 -9.76 6.38 18.86
CA PRO A 76 -11.19 6.73 18.87
C PRO A 76 -12.02 6.02 17.80
N PHE A 77 -11.41 5.64 16.68
CA PHE A 77 -12.12 5.12 15.49
C PHE A 77 -11.91 3.62 15.27
N ARG A 78 -10.77 3.09 15.73
CA ARG A 78 -10.31 1.70 15.60
C ARG A 78 -10.52 1.13 14.19
N PRO A 79 -9.89 1.74 13.16
CA PRO A 79 -10.06 1.29 11.79
C PRO A 79 -9.61 -0.16 11.61
N TRP A 80 -10.22 -0.82 10.64
CA TRP A 80 -9.76 -2.12 10.18
C TRP A 80 -8.60 -1.89 9.21
N VAL A 81 -7.54 -2.69 9.31
CA VAL A 81 -6.34 -2.53 8.49
C VAL A 81 -6.01 -3.88 7.88
N LEU A 82 -6.19 -3.99 6.57
CA LEU A 82 -5.69 -5.12 5.80
C LEU A 82 -4.15 -5.11 5.82
N VAL A 83 -3.48 -6.26 5.90
CA VAL A 83 -2.02 -6.30 5.79
C VAL A 83 -1.61 -6.19 4.31
N GLY A 84 -0.90 -5.12 3.97
CA GLY A 84 -0.26 -4.94 2.66
C GLY A 84 1.17 -5.50 2.60
N ASN A 85 1.85 -5.34 1.47
CA ASN A 85 3.23 -5.84 1.30
C ASN A 85 4.27 -5.01 2.08
N HIS A 86 4.00 -3.75 2.39
CA HIS A 86 4.88 -2.89 3.20
C HIS A 86 4.64 -3.01 4.71
N ASP A 87 3.52 -3.61 5.12
CA ASP A 87 3.17 -3.77 6.54
C ASP A 87 3.79 -5.02 7.19
N LYS A 88 4.53 -5.82 6.42
CA LYS A 88 5.08 -7.10 6.85
C LYS A 88 6.55 -7.26 6.49
N TYR A 89 7.21 -8.22 7.15
CA TYR A 89 8.58 -8.57 6.82
C TYR A 89 8.58 -9.80 5.92
N GLU A 90 9.09 -9.64 4.70
CA GLU A 90 9.00 -10.66 3.64
C GLU A 90 7.56 -11.14 3.44
N ALA A 91 7.30 -12.45 3.54
CA ALA A 91 5.97 -13.02 3.41
C ALA A 91 5.20 -13.10 4.74
N ARG A 92 5.77 -12.63 5.87
CA ARG A 92 5.24 -12.91 7.21
C ARG A 92 4.89 -11.64 7.98
N PHE A 93 3.65 -11.59 8.47
CA PHE A 93 3.27 -10.64 9.52
C PHE A 93 3.90 -11.10 10.83
N THR A 94 4.82 -10.29 11.37
CA THR A 94 5.67 -10.66 12.50
C THR A 94 5.48 -9.66 13.66
N PRO A 95 5.67 -10.05 14.93
CA PRO A 95 5.41 -9.16 16.07
C PRO A 95 6.27 -7.88 16.13
N ASP A 96 7.37 -7.84 15.38
CA ASP A 96 8.34 -6.74 15.36
C ASP A 96 8.07 -5.71 14.25
N VAL A 97 6.96 -5.84 13.51
CA VAL A 97 6.52 -4.80 12.54
C VAL A 97 5.65 -3.73 13.21
N SER A 98 5.69 -2.51 12.68
CA SER A 98 4.97 -1.34 13.19
C SER A 98 3.46 -1.57 13.32
N LEU A 99 2.86 -2.29 12.37
CA LEU A 99 1.43 -2.60 12.40
C LEU A 99 1.06 -3.55 13.55
N ALA A 100 1.95 -4.48 13.94
CA ALA A 100 1.73 -5.34 15.11
C ALA A 100 1.75 -4.53 16.42
N VAL A 101 2.54 -3.45 16.50
CA VAL A 101 2.51 -2.53 17.65
C VAL A 101 1.15 -1.84 17.76
N LEU A 102 0.58 -1.36 16.65
CA LEU A 102 -0.76 -0.73 16.66
C LEU A 102 -1.85 -1.73 17.05
N GLN A 103 -1.73 -2.98 16.60
CA GLN A 103 -2.62 -4.08 16.99
C GLN A 103 -2.55 -4.35 18.50
N ALA A 104 -1.35 -4.52 19.04
CA ALA A 104 -1.11 -4.77 20.46
C ALA A 104 -1.60 -3.62 21.35
N ALA A 105 -1.49 -2.37 20.86
CA ALA A 105 -2.02 -1.19 21.52
C ALA A 105 -3.56 -1.06 21.45
N GLY A 106 -4.24 -1.97 20.76
CA GLY A 106 -5.69 -1.95 20.53
C GLY A 106 -6.18 -0.80 19.64
N ALA A 107 -5.26 -0.12 18.94
CA ALA A 107 -5.55 1.08 18.16
C ALA A 107 -6.23 0.75 16.83
N VAL A 108 -6.04 -0.45 16.29
CA VAL A 108 -6.60 -0.91 15.01
C VAL A 108 -7.11 -2.34 15.14
N ARG A 109 -7.96 -2.77 14.20
CA ARG A 109 -8.26 -4.20 13.96
C ARG A 109 -7.46 -4.66 12.74
N VAL A 110 -6.44 -5.47 12.95
CA VAL A 110 -5.63 -6.01 11.83
C VAL A 110 -6.34 -7.19 11.17
N ILE A 111 -6.28 -7.25 9.84
CA ILE A 111 -6.73 -8.35 9.00
C ILE A 111 -5.49 -8.94 8.32
N SER A 112 -4.91 -9.95 8.95
CA SER A 112 -3.64 -10.60 8.54
C SER A 112 -3.83 -11.98 7.92
N GLU A 113 -5.04 -12.54 7.98
CA GLU A 113 -5.36 -13.88 7.50
C GLU A 113 -6.36 -13.82 6.34
N ALA A 114 -6.27 -14.79 5.43
CA ALA A 114 -7.21 -14.94 4.34
C ALA A 114 -8.48 -15.67 4.80
N GLY A 115 -9.63 -15.27 4.26
CA GLY A 115 -10.92 -15.88 4.56
C GLY A 115 -11.96 -14.89 5.08
N PRO A 116 -13.08 -15.38 5.61
CA PRO A 116 -14.09 -14.55 6.27
C PRO A 116 -13.49 -13.80 7.46
N VAL A 117 -13.74 -12.49 7.55
CA VAL A 117 -13.23 -11.61 8.61
C VAL A 117 -14.28 -11.33 9.65
N ASP A 118 -15.47 -10.90 9.22
CA ASP A 118 -16.61 -10.63 10.10
C ASP A 118 -17.90 -10.45 9.31
N VAL A 119 -19.01 -10.40 10.04
CA VAL A 119 -20.30 -9.99 9.52
C VAL A 119 -20.80 -8.75 10.26
N VAL A 120 -20.99 -7.67 9.51
CA VAL A 120 -21.36 -6.35 10.05
C VAL A 120 -22.74 -5.93 9.55
N LYS A 121 -23.44 -5.12 10.35
CA LYS A 121 -24.69 -4.46 9.93
C LYS A 121 -24.37 -3.10 9.33
N ILE A 122 -24.65 -2.96 8.04
CA ILE A 122 -24.45 -1.72 7.28
C ILE A 122 -25.78 -1.34 6.64
N GLY A 123 -26.33 -0.15 6.97
CA GLY A 123 -27.58 0.36 6.39
C GLY A 123 -28.73 -0.66 6.43
N GLY A 124 -28.90 -1.38 7.55
CA GLY A 124 -29.91 -2.42 7.70
C GLY A 124 -29.62 -3.76 6.98
N LYS A 125 -28.53 -3.86 6.21
CA LYS A 125 -28.09 -5.08 5.53
C LYS A 125 -27.04 -5.83 6.35
N LYS A 126 -27.07 -7.16 6.26
CA LYS A 126 -26.03 -8.05 6.77
C LYS A 126 -24.93 -8.15 5.71
N VAL A 127 -23.75 -7.63 6.02
CA VAL A 127 -22.61 -7.60 5.09
C VAL A 127 -21.51 -8.51 5.60
N MET A 128 -21.16 -9.54 4.84
CA MET A 128 -19.98 -10.36 5.12
C MET A 128 -18.76 -9.68 4.53
N VAL A 129 -17.75 -9.43 5.37
CA VAL A 129 -16.44 -8.97 4.95
C VAL A 129 -15.50 -10.16 4.98
N GLY A 130 -14.87 -10.47 3.85
CA GLY A 130 -13.75 -11.39 3.76
C GLY A 130 -12.51 -10.68 3.24
N ALA A 131 -11.36 -11.36 3.27
CA ALA A 131 -10.11 -10.77 2.83
C ALA A 131 -9.13 -11.78 2.24
N SER A 132 -8.27 -11.27 1.37
CA SER A 132 -7.00 -11.86 0.96
C SER A 132 -5.91 -10.80 1.13
N PRO A 133 -5.27 -10.75 2.32
CA PRO A 133 -4.07 -9.93 2.54
C PRO A 133 -2.98 -10.25 1.53
N ASP A 134 -1.98 -9.37 1.39
CA ASP A 134 -0.88 -9.59 0.44
C ASP A 134 -0.20 -10.96 0.64
N TRP A 135 0.24 -11.60 -0.44
CA TRP A 135 0.76 -12.98 -0.51
C TRP A 135 -0.21 -14.11 -0.13
N THR A 136 -1.50 -13.84 0.07
CA THR A 136 -2.51 -14.88 0.29
C THR A 136 -3.40 -15.05 -0.93
N PRO A 137 -3.88 -16.28 -1.24
CA PRO A 137 -4.66 -16.48 -2.45
C PRO A 137 -6.00 -15.74 -2.41
N ILE A 138 -6.38 -15.15 -3.54
CA ILE A 138 -7.75 -14.69 -3.78
C ILE A 138 -8.62 -15.94 -4.04
N PRO A 139 -9.74 -16.15 -3.30
CA PRO A 139 -10.53 -17.36 -3.42
C PRO A 139 -11.11 -17.54 -4.82
N ARG A 140 -11.33 -18.79 -5.22
CA ARG A 140 -12.05 -19.11 -6.46
C ARG A 140 -13.56 -19.09 -6.28
N GLN A 141 -14.03 -19.37 -5.07
CA GLN A 141 -15.42 -19.23 -4.64
C GLN A 141 -15.44 -18.94 -3.14
N VAL A 142 -16.53 -18.36 -2.67
CA VAL A 142 -16.80 -18.18 -1.24
C VAL A 142 -18.16 -18.80 -0.94
N GLU A 143 -18.18 -19.78 -0.04
CA GLU A 143 -19.42 -20.24 0.55
C GLU A 143 -19.72 -19.35 1.75
N ASP A 144 -20.85 -18.66 1.72
CA ASP A 144 -21.29 -17.81 2.81
C ASP A 144 -22.29 -18.54 3.71
N PRO A 145 -21.86 -19.13 4.84
CA PRO A 145 -22.77 -19.75 5.80
C PRO A 145 -23.58 -18.71 6.59
N SER A 146 -23.24 -17.43 6.47
CA SER A 146 -23.86 -16.36 7.26
C SER A 146 -25.17 -15.86 6.66
N ASN A 147 -25.53 -16.26 5.43
CA ASN A 147 -26.70 -15.75 4.72
C ASN A 147 -26.69 -14.21 4.66
N ALA A 148 -25.55 -13.64 4.25
CA ALA A 148 -25.38 -12.21 4.12
C ALA A 148 -26.16 -11.68 2.90
N ASP A 149 -26.61 -10.43 3.00
CA ASP A 149 -27.23 -9.74 1.87
C ASP A 149 -26.20 -9.35 0.81
N VAL A 150 -24.97 -9.02 1.25
CA VAL A 150 -23.84 -8.58 0.42
C VAL A 150 -22.54 -9.17 0.95
N VAL A 151 -21.68 -9.64 0.06
CA VAL A 151 -20.33 -10.10 0.38
C VAL A 151 -19.28 -9.18 -0.25
N ILE A 152 -18.45 -8.58 0.61
CA ILE A 152 -17.34 -7.71 0.22
C ILE A 152 -16.02 -8.41 0.55
N TRP A 153 -15.12 -8.49 -0.43
CA TRP A 153 -13.81 -9.10 -0.29
C TRP A 153 -12.69 -8.06 -0.44
N LEU A 154 -11.84 -7.94 0.57
CA LEU A 154 -10.72 -7.01 0.57
C LEU A 154 -9.47 -7.68 0.01
N THR A 155 -8.71 -7.00 -0.85
CA THR A 155 -7.45 -7.55 -1.40
C THR A 155 -6.33 -6.52 -1.39
N HIS A 156 -5.09 -7.00 -1.32
CA HIS A 156 -3.91 -6.20 -1.57
C HIS A 156 -3.01 -6.90 -2.59
N HIS A 157 -3.37 -6.82 -3.87
CA HIS A 157 -2.73 -7.58 -4.95
C HIS A 157 -2.53 -6.76 -6.24
N ASN A 158 -1.59 -7.21 -7.07
CA ASN A 158 -1.36 -6.69 -8.43
C ASN A 158 -2.45 -7.18 -9.40
N ILE A 159 -3.61 -6.52 -9.36
CA ILE A 159 -4.76 -6.85 -10.21
C ILE A 159 -4.63 -6.21 -11.61
N SER A 160 -4.88 -6.96 -12.68
CA SER A 160 -4.87 -6.48 -14.07
C SER A 160 -6.11 -5.66 -14.40
N PHE A 161 -6.12 -4.38 -14.04
CA PHE A 161 -7.13 -3.43 -14.55
C PHE A 161 -6.77 -2.98 -16.00
N PRO A 162 -7.76 -2.57 -16.82
CA PRO A 162 -7.54 -2.27 -18.25
C PRO A 162 -6.42 -1.27 -18.56
N ASP A 163 -6.18 -0.31 -17.66
CA ASP A 163 -5.14 0.74 -17.76
C ASP A 163 -3.95 0.46 -16.82
N TYR A 164 -3.70 -0.80 -16.45
CA TYR A 164 -2.63 -1.19 -15.53
C TYR A 164 -1.82 -2.38 -16.04
N GLU A 165 -0.65 -2.07 -16.61
CA GLU A 165 0.20 -3.06 -17.31
C GLU A 165 0.99 -4.00 -16.38
N ALA A 166 1.11 -3.68 -15.09
CA ALA A 166 1.88 -4.47 -14.12
C ALA A 166 1.03 -5.54 -13.40
N GLY A 167 -0.23 -5.71 -13.82
CA GLY A 167 -1.13 -6.73 -13.28
C GLY A 167 -0.59 -8.15 -13.44
N ARG A 168 -0.84 -8.97 -12.43
CA ARG A 168 -0.46 -10.40 -12.40
C ARG A 168 -1.65 -11.32 -12.15
N GLU A 169 -2.73 -10.77 -11.61
CA GLU A 169 -3.97 -11.49 -11.30
C GLU A 169 -5.13 -10.84 -12.07
N GLU A 170 -5.80 -11.63 -12.91
CA GLU A 170 -6.91 -11.15 -13.72
C GLU A 170 -8.21 -11.06 -12.90
N PRO A 171 -8.98 -9.95 -13.00
CA PRO A 171 -10.34 -9.89 -12.50
C PRO A 171 -11.19 -11.01 -13.09
N ARG A 172 -11.89 -11.74 -12.22
CA ARG A 172 -12.82 -12.82 -12.58
C ARG A 172 -14.08 -12.77 -11.74
N GLU A 173 -15.11 -13.49 -12.15
CA GLU A 173 -16.22 -13.75 -11.25
C GLU A 173 -15.73 -14.65 -10.11
N ILE A 174 -16.11 -14.30 -8.87
CA ILE A 174 -15.88 -15.13 -7.70
C ILE A 174 -17.27 -15.48 -7.16
N PRO A 175 -17.80 -16.68 -7.45
CA PRO A 175 -19.10 -17.09 -6.94
C PRO A 175 -19.18 -16.91 -5.42
N GLY A 176 -20.24 -16.24 -4.96
CA GLY A 176 -20.43 -15.89 -3.56
C GLY A 176 -19.77 -14.57 -3.11
N VAL A 177 -19.16 -13.81 -4.02
CA VAL A 177 -18.63 -12.46 -3.74
C VAL A 177 -19.27 -11.44 -4.67
N ASP A 178 -19.93 -10.43 -4.11
CA ASP A 178 -20.54 -9.34 -4.88
C ASP A 178 -19.50 -8.26 -5.21
N ILE A 179 -18.62 -7.90 -4.27
CA ILE A 179 -17.67 -6.79 -4.41
C ILE A 179 -16.26 -7.21 -4.00
N VAL A 180 -15.25 -6.90 -4.81
CA VAL A 180 -13.83 -6.99 -4.45
C VAL A 180 -13.22 -5.59 -4.42
N VAL A 181 -12.59 -5.21 -3.30
CA VAL A 181 -11.95 -3.91 -3.10
C VAL A 181 -10.44 -4.10 -2.93
N ASN A 182 -9.67 -3.64 -3.91
CA ASN A 182 -8.21 -3.77 -3.92
C ASN A 182 -7.50 -2.52 -3.39
N GLY A 183 -6.43 -2.71 -2.63
CA GLY A 183 -5.65 -1.62 -2.02
C GLY A 183 -4.20 -1.44 -2.48
N HIS A 184 -3.69 -2.30 -3.38
CA HIS A 184 -2.28 -2.29 -3.74
C HIS A 184 -1.92 -1.31 -4.86
N ILE A 185 -2.88 -0.97 -5.73
CA ILE A 185 -2.59 -0.13 -6.89
C ILE A 185 -2.83 1.32 -6.48
N HIS A 186 -1.78 2.14 -6.48
CA HIS A 186 -1.81 3.51 -5.94
C HIS A 186 -2.66 4.49 -6.79
N THR A 187 -3.05 4.10 -8.00
CA THR A 187 -3.90 4.90 -8.89
C THR A 187 -5.34 4.38 -8.87
N PRO A 188 -6.36 5.25 -8.83
CA PRO A 188 -7.75 4.83 -8.93
C PRO A 188 -7.99 4.10 -10.26
N LYS A 189 -8.91 3.13 -10.24
CA LYS A 189 -9.29 2.34 -11.42
C LYS A 189 -10.79 2.37 -11.62
N ASP A 190 -11.20 2.39 -12.88
CA ASP A 190 -12.60 2.21 -13.24
C ASP A 190 -13.07 0.81 -12.78
N PRO A 191 -14.29 0.67 -12.25
CA PRO A 191 -14.82 -0.61 -11.83
C PRO A 191 -14.85 -1.64 -12.97
N VAL A 192 -14.42 -2.86 -12.68
CA VAL A 192 -14.42 -3.97 -13.63
C VAL A 192 -15.44 -5.03 -13.20
N TYR A 193 -16.43 -5.28 -14.06
CA TYR A 193 -17.48 -6.27 -13.80
C TYR A 193 -17.11 -7.62 -14.44
N ARG A 194 -17.28 -8.70 -13.66
CA ARG A 194 -17.09 -10.08 -14.09
C ARG A 194 -18.20 -10.94 -13.49
N GLY A 195 -19.18 -11.30 -14.32
CA GLY A 195 -20.40 -11.94 -13.85
C GLY A 195 -21.06 -11.10 -12.76
N ARG A 196 -21.25 -11.67 -11.57
CA ARG A 196 -21.84 -10.97 -10.41
C ARG A 196 -20.83 -10.26 -9.50
N THR A 197 -19.54 -10.34 -9.80
CA THR A 197 -18.49 -9.71 -8.99
C THR A 197 -18.04 -8.41 -9.64
N VAL A 198 -18.07 -7.31 -8.88
CA VAL A 198 -17.43 -6.04 -9.26
C VAL A 198 -16.09 -5.88 -8.57
N TRP A 199 -15.06 -5.49 -9.32
CA TRP A 199 -13.73 -5.21 -8.82
C TRP A 199 -13.50 -3.70 -8.82
N VAL A 200 -13.10 -3.15 -7.68
CA VAL A 200 -12.82 -1.72 -7.51
C VAL A 200 -11.46 -1.50 -6.87
N ASN A 201 -10.81 -0.39 -7.23
CA ASN A 201 -9.55 0.03 -6.65
C ASN A 201 -9.55 1.56 -6.49
N PRO A 202 -9.62 2.10 -5.25
CA PRO A 202 -9.75 3.53 -5.01
C PRO A 202 -8.46 4.32 -5.25
N GLY A 203 -7.31 3.64 -5.36
CA GLY A 203 -6.00 4.30 -5.37
C GLY A 203 -5.57 4.76 -3.98
N SER A 204 -4.37 5.35 -3.92
CA SER A 204 -3.78 5.83 -2.67
C SER A 204 -4.38 7.17 -2.24
N ILE A 205 -4.45 7.37 -0.92
CA ILE A 205 -4.75 8.68 -0.35
C ILE A 205 -3.57 9.67 -0.49
N VAL A 206 -2.42 9.25 -1.01
CA VAL A 206 -1.25 10.12 -1.15
C VAL A 206 -0.50 9.86 -2.45
N ARG A 207 0.06 10.91 -3.05
CA ARG A 207 0.99 10.74 -4.17
C ARG A 207 2.32 10.28 -3.61
N ILE A 208 2.67 9.02 -3.85
CA ILE A 208 3.91 8.40 -3.34
C ILE A 208 5.06 8.61 -4.33
N THR A 209 4.80 8.35 -5.61
CA THR A 209 5.79 8.46 -6.68
C THR A 209 5.65 9.77 -7.44
N ARG A 210 6.77 10.24 -8.03
CA ARG A 210 6.82 11.41 -8.91
C ARG A 210 6.72 10.93 -10.36
N SER A 211 5.58 11.15 -11.01
CA SER A 211 5.36 10.73 -12.40
C SER A 211 4.31 11.60 -13.12
N PRO A 212 4.28 11.63 -14.46
CA PRO A 212 3.23 12.31 -15.21
C PRO A 212 1.81 11.83 -14.86
N VAL A 213 1.66 10.55 -14.50
CA VAL A 213 0.38 9.98 -14.04
C VAL A 213 -0.02 10.61 -12.72
N THR A 214 0.85 10.50 -11.70
CA THR A 214 0.58 11.04 -10.35
C THR A 214 0.37 12.56 -10.31
N LYS A 215 0.98 13.31 -11.25
CA LYS A 215 0.75 14.76 -11.42
C LYS A 215 -0.71 15.11 -11.67
N ARG A 216 -1.44 14.25 -12.39
CA ARG A 216 -2.85 14.45 -12.72
C ARG A 216 -3.81 13.84 -11.69
N LEU A 217 -3.31 13.07 -10.73
CA LEU A 217 -4.16 12.41 -9.76
C LEU A 217 -4.65 13.37 -8.68
N SER A 218 -5.95 13.30 -8.40
CA SER A 218 -6.56 13.85 -7.20
C SER A 218 -6.94 12.70 -6.28
N PRO A 219 -6.10 12.36 -5.29
CA PRO A 219 -6.44 11.38 -4.27
C PRO A 219 -7.86 11.55 -3.72
N CYS A 220 -8.51 10.42 -3.47
CA CYS A 220 -9.84 10.34 -2.86
C CYS A 220 -9.91 9.14 -1.91
N VAL A 221 -11.01 9.05 -1.19
CA VAL A 221 -11.43 7.82 -0.49
C VAL A 221 -12.75 7.34 -1.08
N LEU A 222 -12.97 6.04 -1.02
CA LEU A 222 -14.14 5.41 -1.62
C LEU A 222 -15.12 5.02 -0.54
N VAL A 223 -16.36 5.49 -0.66
CA VAL A 223 -17.47 5.11 0.20
C VAL A 223 -18.33 4.11 -0.54
N TRP A 224 -18.68 3.03 0.15
CA TRP A 224 -19.74 2.12 -0.29
C TRP A 224 -20.92 2.21 0.67
N LYS A 225 -22.13 2.19 0.12
CA LYS A 225 -23.38 2.12 0.88
C LYS A 225 -24.32 1.11 0.24
N PRO A 226 -25.09 0.35 1.03
CA PRO A 226 -26.10 -0.55 0.48
C PRO A 226 -27.16 0.26 -0.29
N GLY A 227 -27.40 -0.12 -1.54
CA GLY A 227 -28.50 0.38 -2.36
C GLY A 227 -29.54 -0.70 -2.65
N PRO A 228 -30.53 -0.40 -3.52
CA PRO A 228 -31.56 -1.35 -3.91
C PRO A 228 -31.03 -2.56 -4.69
N ASP A 229 -29.98 -2.40 -5.50
CA ASP A 229 -29.28 -3.47 -6.21
C ASP A 229 -27.98 -3.88 -5.48
N ARG A 230 -27.45 -5.08 -5.81
CA ARG A 230 -26.31 -5.69 -5.11
C ARG A 230 -24.97 -4.98 -5.30
N HIS A 231 -24.84 -4.09 -6.30
CA HIS A 231 -23.57 -3.46 -6.68
C HIS A 231 -23.42 -2.01 -6.19
N ASP A 232 -24.26 -1.59 -5.24
CA ASP A 232 -24.69 -0.19 -5.27
C ASP A 232 -23.85 0.82 -4.49
N TYR A 233 -23.96 2.04 -5.04
CA TYR A 233 -23.43 3.35 -4.66
C TYR A 233 -22.00 3.39 -4.10
N PHE A 234 -21.06 3.43 -5.05
CA PHE A 234 -19.72 3.93 -4.82
C PHE A 234 -19.68 5.46 -4.96
N GLU A 235 -19.22 6.13 -3.92
CA GLU A 235 -18.97 7.58 -3.93
C GLU A 235 -17.49 7.81 -3.66
N SER A 236 -16.81 8.55 -4.54
CA SER A 236 -15.47 9.04 -4.25
C SER A 236 -15.56 10.38 -3.53
N ILE A 237 -14.99 10.46 -2.33
CA ILE A 237 -14.85 11.71 -1.59
C ILE A 237 -13.43 12.24 -1.82
N PRO A 238 -13.26 13.41 -2.46
CA PRO A 238 -11.95 14.04 -2.59
C PRO A 238 -11.34 14.34 -1.22
N ILE A 239 -10.04 14.09 -1.08
CA ILE A 239 -9.31 14.48 0.12
C ILE A 239 -8.53 15.79 -0.14
N PRO A 240 -8.21 16.58 0.90
CA PRO A 240 -7.36 17.76 0.76
C PRO A 240 -5.99 17.39 0.17
N VAL A 241 -5.60 18.06 -0.91
CA VAL A 241 -4.34 17.84 -1.62
C VAL A 241 -3.62 19.16 -1.85
N LYS A 242 -2.31 19.17 -1.62
CA LYS A 242 -1.45 20.26 -2.09
C LYS A 242 -1.24 20.15 -3.61
N PRO A 243 -0.97 21.27 -4.30
CA PRO A 243 -0.48 21.26 -5.67
C PRO A 243 0.70 20.31 -5.85
N PHE A 244 0.84 19.71 -7.03
CA PHE A 244 1.89 18.74 -7.29
C PHE A 244 3.29 19.32 -7.07
N ASP A 245 3.52 20.54 -7.56
CA ASP A 245 4.82 21.21 -7.51
C ASP A 245 5.18 21.76 -6.10
N GLU A 246 4.26 21.69 -5.13
CA GLU A 246 4.55 21.96 -3.71
C GLU A 246 4.99 20.70 -2.96
N VAL A 247 4.74 19.53 -3.53
CA VAL A 247 4.93 18.22 -2.90
C VAL A 247 6.08 17.45 -3.54
N PHE A 248 6.30 17.69 -4.83
CA PHE A 248 7.43 17.24 -5.60
C PHE A 248 8.09 18.44 -6.26
N GLN A 249 9.39 18.41 -6.44
CA GLN A 249 10.00 19.33 -7.39
C GLN A 249 9.36 19.14 -8.77
N PRO A 250 9.16 20.24 -9.53
CA PRO A 250 8.65 20.15 -10.89
C PRO A 250 9.37 19.05 -11.66
N LEU A 251 8.61 18.32 -12.47
CA LEU A 251 9.23 17.59 -13.56
C LEU A 251 9.77 18.67 -14.49
N GLU A 252 11.05 19.04 -14.34
CA GLU A 252 11.77 19.68 -15.43
C GLU A 252 11.54 18.78 -16.65
N ASP A 253 11.25 19.37 -17.80
CA ASP A 253 11.49 18.67 -19.05
C ASP A 253 12.94 18.24 -18.94
N ALA A 254 13.17 16.93 -18.72
CA ALA A 254 14.53 16.44 -18.63
C ALA A 254 15.23 17.04 -19.85
N PRO A 255 16.32 17.82 -19.68
CA PRO A 255 17.13 18.16 -20.84
C PRO A 255 17.36 16.82 -21.51
N ALA A 256 17.02 16.71 -22.81
CA ALA A 256 17.26 15.50 -23.57
C ALA A 256 18.66 15.06 -23.18
N LEU A 257 18.75 14.02 -22.34
CA LEU A 257 19.99 13.69 -21.67
C LEU A 257 20.91 13.34 -22.82
N GLY A 258 21.84 14.24 -23.14
CA GLY A 258 23.02 13.93 -23.94
C GLY A 258 23.97 13.04 -23.14
N GLY A 259 23.44 12.19 -22.26
CA GLY A 259 24.14 11.14 -21.54
C GLY A 259 24.02 9.85 -22.33
N ASP A 260 25.10 9.08 -22.37
CA ASP A 260 25.17 7.83 -23.13
C ASP A 260 24.03 6.89 -22.67
N LEU A 261 23.44 6.15 -23.62
CA LEU A 261 22.32 5.24 -23.37
C LEU A 261 22.62 4.24 -22.23
N ARG A 262 23.91 4.00 -21.98
CA ARG A 262 24.46 3.20 -20.87
C ARG A 262 24.08 3.72 -19.50
N ASP A 263 24.16 5.02 -19.24
CA ASP A 263 23.94 5.58 -17.90
C ASP A 263 22.48 5.39 -17.47
N PHE A 264 21.56 5.57 -18.41
CA PHE A 264 20.14 5.35 -18.20
C PHE A 264 19.80 3.87 -17.97
N LEU A 265 20.42 2.96 -18.74
CA LEU A 265 20.24 1.52 -18.56
C LEU A 265 20.85 1.03 -17.24
N PHE A 266 21.96 1.62 -16.81
CA PHE A 266 22.61 1.33 -15.54
C PHE A 266 21.73 1.71 -14.35
N ILE A 267 21.19 2.94 -14.32
CA ILE A 267 20.29 3.40 -13.26
C ILE A 267 19.04 2.52 -13.17
N ARG A 268 18.42 2.22 -14.33
CA ARG A 268 17.24 1.36 -14.40
C ARG A 268 17.54 -0.08 -13.96
N GLY A 269 18.76 -0.56 -14.18
CA GLY A 269 19.23 -1.85 -13.70
C GLY A 269 19.36 -1.91 -12.18
N LEU A 270 19.91 -0.86 -11.56
CA LEU A 270 20.00 -0.73 -10.10
C LEU A 270 18.62 -0.68 -9.44
N GLU A 271 17.67 0.08 -9.99
CA GLU A 271 16.29 0.15 -9.48
C GLU A 271 15.61 -1.24 -9.46
N ASN A 272 15.80 -2.03 -10.51
CA ASN A 272 15.27 -3.39 -10.59
C ASN A 272 15.89 -4.36 -9.57
N ILE A 273 17.14 -4.11 -9.15
CA ILE A 273 17.81 -4.92 -8.13
C ILE A 273 17.35 -4.52 -6.73
N MET A 274 17.11 -3.22 -6.46
CA MET A 274 16.53 -2.79 -5.19
C MET A 274 15.14 -3.38 -4.93
N ILE A 275 14.36 -3.59 -5.99
CA ILE A 275 13.05 -4.26 -5.92
C ILE A 275 13.21 -5.75 -5.60
N LYS A 276 14.30 -6.38 -6.06
CA LYS A 276 14.64 -7.78 -5.78
C LYS A 276 15.66 -7.86 -4.63
N LYS A 277 15.24 -7.55 -3.40
CA LYS A 277 16.09 -7.77 -2.22
C LYS A 277 16.46 -9.26 -2.09
N THR A 278 17.63 -9.66 -2.56
CA THR A 278 18.28 -10.90 -2.15
C THR A 278 19.23 -10.59 -1.01
N ALA A 279 19.14 -11.35 0.08
CA ALA A 279 19.74 -11.06 1.37
C ALA A 279 21.28 -11.10 1.43
N GLU A 280 21.99 -11.21 0.30
CA GLU A 280 23.45 -11.43 0.31
C GLU A 280 24.22 -10.62 -0.74
N GLY A 281 23.64 -9.56 -1.33
CA GLY A 281 24.39 -8.71 -2.27
C GLY A 281 24.88 -9.39 -3.56
N VAL A 282 24.58 -10.69 -3.75
CA VAL A 282 25.01 -11.51 -4.91
C VAL A 282 24.45 -10.95 -6.22
N GLY A 283 23.20 -10.47 -6.21
CA GLY A 283 22.57 -9.85 -7.38
C GLY A 283 23.15 -8.48 -7.73
N LEU A 284 23.52 -7.70 -6.70
CA LEU A 284 24.15 -6.40 -6.89
C LEU A 284 25.58 -6.56 -7.41
N LYS A 285 26.35 -7.50 -6.87
CA LYS A 285 27.72 -7.78 -7.33
C LYS A 285 27.76 -8.14 -8.82
N ALA A 286 26.95 -9.11 -9.24
CA ALA A 286 26.91 -9.55 -10.63
C ALA A 286 26.49 -8.42 -11.58
N PHE A 287 25.63 -7.52 -11.12
CA PHE A 287 25.23 -6.34 -11.87
C PHE A 287 26.34 -5.30 -11.99
N LEU A 288 27.04 -4.99 -10.89
CA LEU A 288 28.20 -4.10 -10.92
C LEU A 288 29.30 -4.68 -11.82
N GLU A 289 29.57 -5.99 -11.76
CA GLU A 289 30.54 -6.67 -12.65
C GLU A 289 30.16 -6.57 -14.13
N ALA A 290 28.87 -6.61 -14.44
CA ALA A 290 28.39 -6.55 -15.82
C ALA A 290 28.35 -5.14 -16.43
N ASN A 291 28.41 -4.09 -15.60
CA ASN A 291 28.17 -2.73 -16.06
C ASN A 291 29.27 -1.72 -15.70
N LEU A 292 30.16 -2.02 -14.76
CA LEU A 292 31.27 -1.15 -14.37
C LEU A 292 32.61 -1.63 -14.95
N ASN A 293 33.46 -0.70 -15.32
CA ASN A 293 34.80 -0.96 -15.85
C ASN A 293 35.86 -0.70 -14.76
N ARG A 294 36.66 -1.72 -14.45
CA ARG A 294 37.84 -1.55 -13.58
C ARG A 294 38.92 -0.76 -14.32
N GLY A 295 38.90 0.55 -14.18
CA GLY A 295 39.77 1.49 -14.89
C GLY A 295 39.18 2.89 -14.99
N ASP A 296 37.87 3.05 -14.76
CA ASP A 296 37.26 4.36 -14.55
C ASP A 296 37.36 4.74 -13.06
N PRO A 297 37.90 5.93 -12.71
CA PRO A 297 38.02 6.38 -11.32
C PRO A 297 36.70 6.46 -10.55
N VAL A 298 35.57 6.69 -11.24
CA VAL A 298 34.24 6.75 -10.64
C VAL A 298 33.74 5.34 -10.33
N ASP A 299 33.96 4.39 -11.24
CA ASP A 299 33.57 3.00 -11.05
C ASP A 299 34.32 2.34 -9.89
N GLU A 300 35.59 2.70 -9.67
CA GLU A 300 36.36 2.24 -8.50
C GLU A 300 35.75 2.71 -7.18
N ILE A 301 35.27 3.96 -7.11
CA ILE A 301 34.58 4.49 -5.92
C ILE A 301 33.30 3.68 -5.64
N ILE A 302 32.54 3.33 -6.69
CA ILE A 302 31.33 2.51 -6.54
C ILE A 302 31.67 1.10 -6.03
N TRP A 303 32.80 0.53 -6.49
CA TRP A 303 33.30 -0.75 -5.99
C TRP A 303 33.77 -0.69 -4.53
N ASP A 304 34.40 0.42 -4.11
CA ASP A 304 34.79 0.66 -2.72
C ASP A 304 33.58 0.74 -1.81
N LEU A 305 32.56 1.51 -2.18
CA LEU A 305 31.28 1.58 -1.45
C LEU A 305 30.60 0.21 -1.34
N TYR A 306 30.59 -0.58 -2.42
CA TYR A 306 30.03 -1.93 -2.39
C TYR A 306 30.76 -2.82 -1.36
N ARG A 307 32.11 -2.76 -1.33
CA ARG A 307 32.90 -3.52 -0.36
C ARG A 307 32.62 -3.08 1.08
N GLU A 308 32.61 -1.78 1.34
CA GLU A 308 32.33 -1.21 2.65
C GLU A 308 30.97 -1.69 3.20
N VAL A 309 29.91 -1.64 2.38
CA VAL A 309 28.56 -2.07 2.76
C VAL A 309 28.46 -3.59 3.00
N VAL A 310 29.21 -4.40 2.25
CA VAL A 310 29.19 -5.87 2.39
C VAL A 310 30.06 -6.35 3.55
N GLU A 311 31.19 -5.70 3.80
CA GLU A 311 32.13 -6.05 4.87
C GLU A 311 31.64 -5.56 6.24
N ASP A 312 31.08 -4.34 6.36
CA ASP A 312 30.50 -3.84 7.62
C ASP A 312 29.16 -4.54 8.00
N GLY A 313 28.50 -5.19 7.03
CA GLY A 313 27.31 -5.99 7.27
C GLY A 313 27.58 -7.38 7.88
N GLY A 314 28.85 -7.81 7.93
CA GLY A 314 29.29 -9.12 8.39
C GLY A 314 29.85 -9.10 9.81
N GLY A 315 28.97 -9.04 10.82
CA GLY A 315 29.16 -9.53 12.20
C GLY A 315 30.56 -9.45 12.85
N VAL A 316 30.63 -8.64 13.91
CA VAL A 316 31.61 -8.75 15.02
C VAL A 316 31.85 -10.22 15.40
N VAL A 317 33.04 -10.73 15.12
CA VAL A 317 33.51 -12.00 15.67
C VAL A 317 34.02 -11.73 17.09
N PHE A 318 33.21 -12.04 18.10
CA PHE A 318 33.72 -12.22 19.45
C PHE A 318 34.59 -13.49 19.46
N SER A 319 35.90 -13.31 19.46
CA SER A 319 36.82 -14.37 19.90
C SER A 319 36.91 -14.31 21.42
N GLY A 320 36.33 -15.31 22.08
CA GLY A 320 36.51 -15.53 23.50
C GLY A 320 37.93 -16.00 23.80
N GLY A 321 38.54 -15.34 24.78
CA GLY A 321 39.65 -15.82 25.59
C GLY A 321 39.27 -15.73 27.06
#